data_AF-A0A7L4C6H0-F1
#
_entry.id   AF-A0A7L4C6H0-F1
#
_cell.length_a   1.000
_cell.length_b   1.000
_cell.length_c   1.000
_cell.angle_alpha   90.00
_cell.angle_beta   90.00
_cell.angle_gamma   90.00
#
_symmetry.space_group_name_H-M   'P 1'
#
loop_
_entity.id
_entity.type
_entity.pdbx_description
1 polymer ?
#
loop_
_entity_poly.entity_id
_entity_poly.type
_entity_poly.pdbx_seq_one_letter_code
_entity_poly.pdbx_strand_id
1 'polypeptide(L)'
;CTLDSEVALRVGGDFFFDPQPGDSPVKLVLIAGGVGINPLFSILLHIADLQGYQEGKGNGYKMGTVKLYYSAKNTSELLFKKNILGLMNAFPGKITCRFHVTQQRLQICKELQPHVTGK
;
A
#
# COMPACT_ATOMS: atom_id res chain seq x y z
N CYS A 1 11.61 -21.16 -8.43
CA CYS A 1 12.88 -21.12 -7.69
C CYS A 1 12.69 -21.86 -6.38
N THR A 2 13.72 -22.53 -5.89
CA THR A 2 13.77 -23.02 -4.51
C THR A 2 14.52 -22.02 -3.65
N LEU A 3 14.51 -22.23 -2.33
CA LEU A 3 15.50 -21.57 -1.48
C LEU A 3 16.91 -21.83 -2.05
N ASP A 4 17.78 -20.83 -1.95
CA ASP A 4 19.17 -20.84 -2.43
C ASP A 4 19.37 -20.94 -3.97
N SER A 5 18.30 -20.81 -4.76
CA SER A 5 18.44 -20.65 -6.21
C SER A 5 19.10 -19.32 -6.56
N GLU A 6 20.10 -19.35 -7.44
CA GLU A 6 20.61 -18.15 -8.08
C GLU A 6 19.54 -17.56 -9.02
N VAL A 7 19.41 -16.23 -9.01
CA VAL A 7 18.48 -15.49 -9.88
C VAL A 7 19.19 -14.34 -10.55
N ALA A 8 18.89 -14.12 -11.83
CA ALA A 8 19.38 -12.96 -12.56
C ALA A 8 18.45 -11.76 -12.31
N LEU A 9 18.99 -10.71 -11.69
CA LEU A 9 18.26 -9.46 -11.45
C LEU A 9 18.50 -8.48 -12.60
N ARG A 10 17.45 -7.80 -13.06
CA ARG A 10 17.57 -6.58 -13.86
C ARG A 10 16.88 -5.46 -13.11
N VAL A 11 17.57 -4.33 -12.98
CA VAL A 11 17.06 -3.12 -12.33
C VAL A 11 16.61 -2.14 -13.41
N GLY A 12 15.46 -1.51 -13.22
CA GLY A 12 14.95 -0.47 -14.12
C GLY A 12 13.69 0.20 -13.58
N GLY A 13 13.34 1.33 -14.21
CA GLY A 13 12.18 2.16 -13.86
C GLY A 13 12.52 3.35 -12.97
N ASP A 14 11.69 4.38 -13.06
CA ASP A 14 11.77 5.66 -12.34
C ASP A 14 10.49 5.92 -11.50
N PHE A 15 9.80 4.83 -11.12
CA PHE A 15 8.54 4.88 -10.41
C PHE A 15 8.74 4.74 -8.89
N PHE A 16 8.94 5.87 -8.23
CA PHE A 16 9.19 5.93 -6.78
C PHE A 16 8.56 7.18 -6.14
N PHE A 17 8.49 7.17 -4.82
CA PHE A 17 8.10 8.33 -4.01
C PHE A 17 9.21 8.57 -2.98
N ASP A 18 10.00 9.63 -3.17
CA ASP A 18 11.19 9.93 -2.37
C ASP A 18 11.21 11.41 -1.94
N PRO A 19 10.29 11.82 -1.05
CA PRO A 19 10.23 13.20 -0.58
C PRO A 19 11.41 13.50 0.36
N GLN A 20 11.94 14.71 0.26
CA GLN A 20 13.01 15.18 1.13
C GLN A 20 12.43 15.79 2.43
N PRO A 21 13.20 15.84 3.53
CA PRO A 21 12.72 16.34 4.83
C PRO A 21 12.14 17.77 4.83
N GLY A 22 12.54 18.62 3.90
CA GLY A 22 12.02 19.99 3.75
C GLY A 22 10.82 20.11 2.80
N ASP A 23 10.44 19.02 2.14
CA ASP A 23 9.37 19.06 1.14
C ASP A 23 7.99 19.27 1.80
N SER A 24 7.12 19.97 1.08
CA SER A 24 5.75 20.17 1.51
C SER A 24 4.96 18.86 1.48
N PRO A 25 4.11 18.58 2.48
CA PRO A 25 3.27 17.39 2.50
C PRO A 25 2.35 17.32 1.27
N VAL A 26 2.39 16.20 0.55
CA VAL A 26 1.50 15.94 -0.59
C VAL A 26 0.42 14.92 -0.24
N LYS A 27 -0.75 15.03 -0.90
CA LYS A 27 -1.80 14.01 -0.85
C LYS A 27 -1.58 13.01 -1.98
N LEU A 28 -1.56 11.72 -1.65
CA LEU A 28 -1.29 10.65 -2.61
C LEU A 28 -2.54 9.82 -2.87
N VAL A 29 -2.77 9.54 -4.15
CA VAL A 29 -3.74 8.56 -4.61
C VAL A 29 -2.97 7.47 -5.34
N LEU A 30 -3.05 6.25 -4.82
CA LEU A 30 -2.37 5.08 -5.38
C LEU A 30 -3.43 4.15 -5.96
N ILE A 31 -3.29 3.75 -7.22
CA ILE A 31 -4.25 2.88 -7.91
C ILE A 31 -3.50 1.65 -8.44
N ALA A 32 -3.84 0.49 -7.90
CA ALA A 32 -3.24 -0.79 -8.26
C ALA A 32 -4.28 -1.78 -8.76
N GLY A 33 -3.84 -2.69 -9.63
CA GLY A 33 -4.55 -3.90 -10.00
C GLY A 33 -3.60 -5.09 -10.02
N GLY A 34 -4.01 -6.22 -9.41
CA GLY A 34 -3.18 -7.42 -9.34
C GLY A 34 -1.76 -7.14 -8.83
N VAL A 35 -0.74 -7.65 -9.53
CA VAL A 35 0.68 -7.48 -9.18
C VAL A 35 1.19 -6.04 -9.25
N GLY A 36 0.44 -5.13 -9.88
CA GLY A 36 0.76 -3.69 -9.89
C GLY A 36 0.73 -3.05 -8.50
N ILE A 37 0.23 -3.77 -7.49
CA ILE A 37 0.33 -3.38 -6.08
C ILE A 37 1.77 -3.35 -5.56
N ASN A 38 2.71 -4.08 -6.16
CA ASN A 38 4.05 -4.25 -5.57
C ASN A 38 4.80 -2.92 -5.37
N PRO A 39 4.95 -2.04 -6.38
CA PRO A 39 5.59 -0.75 -6.16
C PRO A 39 4.79 0.15 -5.21
N LEU A 40 3.46 0.12 -5.28
CA LEU A 40 2.60 0.97 -4.46
C LEU A 40 2.61 0.57 -2.99
N PHE A 41 2.71 -0.73 -2.71
CA PHE A 41 2.85 -1.23 -1.35
C PHE A 41 4.21 -0.85 -0.76
N SER A 42 5.29 -0.91 -1.57
CA SER A 42 6.60 -0.39 -1.16
C SER A 42 6.55 1.11 -0.83
N ILE A 43 5.88 1.92 -1.66
CA ILE A 43 5.65 3.35 -1.37
C ILE A 43 4.85 3.53 -0.08
N LEU A 44 3.81 2.72 0.14
CA LEU A 44 2.97 2.82 1.34
C LEU A 44 3.76 2.52 2.63
N LEU A 45 4.63 1.51 2.60
CA LEU A 45 5.55 1.21 3.70
C LEU A 45 6.55 2.35 3.92
N HIS A 46 7.14 2.87 2.84
CA HIS A 46 8.09 3.98 2.94
C HIS A 46 7.46 5.23 3.58
N ILE A 47 6.22 5.55 3.24
CA ILE A 47 5.49 6.66 3.84
C ILE A 47 5.26 6.44 5.35
N ALA A 48 4.91 5.22 5.75
CA ALA A 48 4.74 4.87 7.15
C ALA A 48 6.06 5.01 7.94
N ASP A 49 7.19 4.60 7.34
CA ASP A 49 8.52 4.75 7.92
C ASP A 49 8.89 6.23 8.08
N LEU A 50 8.67 7.06 7.05
CA LEU A 50 8.93 8.50 7.11
C LEU A 50 8.16 9.18 8.26
N GLN A 51 6.90 8.80 8.48
CA GLN A 51 6.10 9.31 9.58
C GLN A 51 6.70 8.93 10.95
N GLY A 52 7.13 7.67 11.12
CA GLY A 52 7.82 7.23 12.34
C GLY A 52 9.13 7.99 12.59
N TYR A 53 9.91 8.25 11.54
CA TYR A 53 11.13 9.06 11.64
C TYR A 53 10.84 10.51 12.04
N GLN A 54 9.79 11.13 11.49
CA GLN A 54 9.39 12.48 11.86
C GLN A 54 8.99 12.57 13.34
N GLU A 55 8.19 11.62 13.84
CA GLU A 55 7.75 11.60 15.24
C GLU A 55 8.91 11.38 16.22
N GLY A 56 9.92 10.59 15.84
CA GLY A 56 11.07 10.31 16.69
C GLY A 56 12.15 11.39 16.72
N LYS A 57 12.38 12.11 15.61
CA LYS A 57 13.53 13.04 15.46
C LYS A 57 13.15 14.50 15.18
N GLY A 58 11.89 14.78 14.85
CA GLY A 58 11.39 16.14 14.59
C GLY A 58 11.88 16.79 13.29
N ASN A 59 12.74 16.12 12.51
CA ASN A 59 13.35 16.65 11.29
C ASN A 59 13.10 15.78 10.04
N GLY A 60 11.98 15.05 10.00
CA GLY A 60 11.58 14.19 8.86
C GLY A 60 10.50 14.81 7.98
N TYR A 61 10.31 14.22 6.79
CA TYR A 61 9.21 14.58 5.89
C TYR A 61 7.86 14.39 6.57
N LYS A 62 6.98 15.38 6.44
CA LYS A 62 5.65 15.33 7.05
C LYS A 62 4.64 14.65 6.14
N MET A 63 4.00 13.60 6.66
CA MET A 63 3.02 12.83 5.90
C MET A 63 1.72 13.62 5.64
N GLY A 64 1.33 13.68 4.37
CA GLY A 64 -0.02 14.06 3.94
C GLY A 64 -1.04 12.93 4.14
N THR A 65 -2.04 12.82 3.26
CA THR A 65 -3.00 11.70 3.28
C THR A 65 -2.76 10.78 2.10
N VAL A 66 -2.88 9.48 2.30
CA VAL A 66 -2.72 8.46 1.27
C VAL A 66 -4.03 7.70 1.10
N LYS A 67 -4.49 7.58 -0.14
CA LYS A 67 -5.65 6.77 -0.51
C LYS A 67 -5.26 5.72 -1.53
N LEU A 68 -5.33 4.46 -1.12
CA LEU A 68 -5.11 3.31 -1.99
C LEU A 68 -6.44 2.81 -2.55
N TYR A 69 -6.48 2.61 -3.86
CA TYR A 69 -7.51 1.84 -4.55
C TYR A 69 -6.84 0.60 -5.13
N TYR A 70 -7.29 -0.57 -4.71
CA TYR A 70 -6.66 -1.82 -5.13
C TYR A 70 -7.68 -2.82 -5.65
N SER A 71 -7.56 -3.17 -6.93
CA SER A 71 -8.42 -4.14 -7.58
C SER A 71 -7.78 -5.53 -7.70
N ALA A 72 -8.59 -6.57 -7.49
CA ALA A 72 -8.25 -7.95 -7.78
C ALA A 72 -9.49 -8.71 -8.25
N LYS A 73 -9.32 -9.93 -8.75
CA LYS A 73 -10.46 -10.75 -9.17
C LYS A 73 -11.39 -11.07 -7.99
N ASN A 74 -10.80 -11.44 -6.86
CA ASN A 74 -11.49 -11.81 -5.62
C ASN A 74 -10.61 -11.48 -4.41
N THR A 75 -11.15 -11.61 -3.20
CA THR A 75 -10.44 -11.26 -1.96
C THR A 75 -9.27 -12.19 -1.63
N SER A 76 -9.20 -13.39 -2.21
CA SER A 76 -8.07 -14.31 -2.04
C SER A 76 -6.84 -13.80 -2.79
N GLU A 77 -7.04 -13.14 -3.94
CA GLU A 77 -5.98 -12.58 -4.80
C GLU A 77 -5.47 -11.21 -4.34
N LEU A 78 -6.09 -10.58 -3.34
CA LEU A 78 -5.58 -9.34 -2.75
C LEU A 78 -4.26 -9.59 -2.00
N LEU A 79 -3.14 -9.38 -2.68
CA LEU A 79 -1.80 -9.40 -2.08
C LEU A 79 -1.69 -8.37 -0.94
N PHE A 80 -0.93 -8.71 0.11
CA PHE A 80 -0.65 -7.84 1.28
C PHE A 80 -1.87 -7.30 2.05
N LYS A 81 -3.08 -7.82 1.82
CA LYS A 81 -4.32 -7.30 2.43
C LYS A 81 -4.26 -7.12 3.95
N LYS A 82 -3.65 -8.05 4.68
CA LYS A 82 -3.49 -7.96 6.13
C LYS A 82 -2.57 -6.81 6.53
N ASN A 83 -1.43 -6.65 5.85
CA ASN A 83 -0.50 -5.56 6.08
C ASN A 83 -1.13 -4.20 5.75
N ILE A 84 -1.87 -4.12 4.65
CA ILE A 84 -2.59 -2.89 4.26
C ILE A 84 -3.61 -2.50 5.33
N LEU A 85 -4.41 -3.45 5.84
CA LEU A 85 -5.33 -3.20 6.96
C LEU A 85 -4.56 -2.78 8.23
N GLY A 86 -3.42 -3.41 8.51
CA GLY A 86 -2.55 -3.03 9.63
C GLY A 86 -2.09 -1.57 9.54
N LEU A 87 -1.67 -1.11 8.35
CA LEU A 87 -1.27 0.28 8.12
C LEU A 87 -2.46 1.26 8.26
N MET A 88 -3.65 0.89 7.79
CA MET A 88 -4.85 1.71 7.99
C MET A 88 -5.19 1.88 9.47
N ASN A 89 -5.01 0.82 10.27
CA ASN A 89 -5.25 0.86 11.71
C ASN A 89 -4.18 1.65 12.46
N ALA A 90 -2.91 1.56 12.03
CA ALA A 90 -1.81 2.30 12.63
C ALA A 90 -1.89 3.81 12.34
N PHE A 91 -2.41 4.20 11.17
CA PHE A 91 -2.47 5.59 10.71
C PHE A 91 -3.92 6.01 10.35
N PRO A 92 -4.85 6.02 11.31
CA PRO A 92 -6.27 6.26 11.04
C PRO A 92 -6.49 7.65 10.44
N GLY A 93 -7.24 7.71 9.33
CA GLY A 93 -7.53 8.95 8.58
C GLY A 93 -6.37 9.47 7.72
N LYS A 94 -5.15 8.99 7.95
CA LYS A 94 -3.95 9.32 7.16
C LYS A 94 -3.75 8.31 6.03
N ILE A 95 -3.86 7.01 6.32
CA ILE A 95 -3.85 5.94 5.32
C ILE A 95 -5.24 5.34 5.21
N THR A 96 -5.77 5.32 3.99
CA THR A 96 -7.06 4.68 3.70
C THR A 96 -6.95 3.78 2.48
N CYS A 97 -7.68 2.66 2.47
CA CYS A 97 -7.76 1.76 1.32
C CYS A 97 -9.22 1.46 0.96
N ARG A 98 -9.47 1.32 -0.35
CA ARG A 98 -10.66 0.71 -0.92
C ARG A 98 -10.23 -0.44 -1.81
N PHE A 99 -10.66 -1.65 -1.44
CA PHE A 99 -10.50 -2.82 -2.28
C PHE A 99 -11.66 -2.89 -3.28
N HIS A 100 -11.35 -3.29 -4.50
CA HIS A 100 -12.33 -3.55 -5.53
C HIS A 100 -12.19 -4.99 -6.04
N VAL A 101 -13.26 -5.78 -5.97
CA VAL A 101 -13.26 -7.15 -6.48
C VAL A 101 -14.18 -7.24 -7.69
N THR A 102 -13.71 -7.90 -8.75
CA THR A 102 -14.44 -7.94 -10.01
C THR A 102 -15.26 -9.22 -10.22
N GLN A 103 -14.94 -10.30 -9.48
CA GLN A 103 -15.57 -11.61 -9.60
C GLN A 103 -15.59 -12.34 -8.24
N GLN A 104 -16.29 -11.79 -7.24
CA GLN A 104 -16.35 -12.39 -5.90
C GLN A 104 -17.50 -13.40 -5.78
N ARG A 105 -17.17 -14.69 -5.75
CA ARG A 105 -18.18 -15.77 -5.60
C ARG A 105 -18.32 -16.30 -4.18
N LEU A 106 -17.27 -16.17 -3.37
CA LEU A 106 -17.24 -16.67 -1.99
C LEU A 106 -17.59 -15.56 -1.00
N GLN A 107 -17.92 -15.93 0.24
CA GLN A 107 -18.15 -14.92 1.28
C GLN A 107 -16.86 -14.12 1.56
N ILE A 108 -17.02 -12.81 1.72
CA ILE A 108 -15.95 -11.90 2.13
C ILE A 108 -15.80 -11.99 3.66
N CYS A 109 -14.58 -12.23 4.14
CA CYS A 109 -14.26 -12.20 5.57
C CYS A 109 -14.67 -10.87 6.20
N LYS A 110 -15.24 -10.92 7.42
CA LYS A 110 -15.81 -9.75 8.11
C LYS A 110 -14.88 -8.54 8.17
N GLU A 111 -13.59 -8.76 8.38
CA GLU A 111 -12.56 -7.72 8.44
C GLU A 111 -12.42 -6.90 7.15
N LEU A 112 -12.66 -7.53 5.99
CA LEU A 112 -12.51 -6.88 4.67
C LEU A 112 -13.81 -6.23 4.20
N GLN A 113 -14.96 -6.67 4.70
CA GLN A 113 -16.28 -6.21 4.25
C GLN A 113 -16.44 -4.68 4.22
N PRO A 114 -15.99 -3.90 5.23
CA PRO A 114 -16.14 -2.44 5.21
C PRO A 114 -15.33 -1.74 4.10
N HIS A 115 -14.32 -2.43 3.59
CA HIS A 115 -13.31 -1.86 2.69
C HIS A 115 -13.43 -2.35 1.25
N VAL A 116 -14.20 -3.42 1.00
CA VAL A 116 -14.38 -4.02 -0.32
C VAL A 116 -15.63 -3.47 -1.01
N THR A 117 -15.50 -3.24 -2.31
CA THR A 117 -16.60 -2.92 -3.23
C THR A 117 -16.56 -3.88 -4.42
N GLY A 118 -17.69 -4.22 -5.02
CA GLY A 118 -17.73 -5.12 -6.19
C GLY A 118 -18.85 -6.16 -6.14
N LYS A 119 -19.03 -6.88 -7.24
CA LYS A 119 -20.00 -7.97 -7.40
C LYS A 119 -19.30 -9.32 -7.53
#